data_AF-A0A9R0WWE8-F1
#
_entry.id   AF-A0A9R0WWE8-F1
#
_cell.length_a   1.000
_cell.length_b   1.000
_cell.length_c   1.000
_cell.angle_alpha   90.00
_cell.angle_beta   90.00
_cell.angle_gamma   90.00
#
_symmetry.space_group_name_H-M   'P 1'
#
loop_
_entity.id
_entity.type
_entity.pdbx_description
1 polymer ?
#
loop_
_entity_poly.entity_id
_entity_poly.type
_entity_poly.pdbx_seq_one_letter_code
_entity_poly.pdbx_strand_id
1 'polypeptide(L)'
;MGFLDFPFVADRSSADPRRFPGHPEVLRYLEEFARRFDLLGLVRFETEVVSVRRSRDDGAGAAGWRVSYRSRRPDGAEGELEEDVFDAVVVCNGHFTEPRVAAIAGIHCWPGKQMHSHNYRVPDRFRGQVVMVIGYQPSGMDISRDIAGVAKEVHVAMKSEPPYQMDTTTATGHANLWLHSCTIERAEEDGSLVFQDGSRIKADVILHCTGYKYSFPFLGGDDDGELAGAIFVDDNRVGPLYKHVFPPILAPHISFIGLPFRTIPFLVFQLQSKWVAGVLSGRLELPSQEAMMRDVDAFYSDMEARGCPRRRTHDLGQGNLFEYEDWVAEQCGLWRMEGWRKGMFVATCKNLADRPNSYRDEWDDDHLLPQAHQDFSKHSCL
;
A
#
# COMPACT_ATOMS: atom_id res chain seq x y z
N MET A 1 -3.17 3.85 14.40
CA MET A 1 -2.14 3.31 13.46
C MET A 1 -1.18 2.34 14.14
N GLY A 2 -0.74 2.59 15.38
CA GLY A 2 0.30 1.78 16.04
C GLY A 2 0.03 0.26 16.11
N PHE A 3 1.13 -0.48 16.30
CA PHE A 3 1.15 -1.93 16.51
C PHE A 3 0.38 -2.29 17.79
N LEU A 4 -0.06 -3.54 17.90
CA LEU A 4 -0.89 -4.03 19.01
C LEU A 4 -0.19 -3.86 20.36
N ASP A 5 1.12 -4.14 20.41
CA ASP A 5 1.96 -4.12 21.61
C ASP A 5 2.91 -2.91 21.66
N PHE A 6 2.76 -1.96 20.73
CA PHE A 6 3.52 -0.71 20.71
C PHE A 6 2.59 0.45 20.30
N PRO A 7 1.85 1.02 21.26
CA PRO A 7 0.87 2.07 20.98
C PRO A 7 1.52 3.32 20.37
N PHE A 8 0.89 3.86 19.32
CA PHE A 8 1.31 5.15 18.74
C PHE A 8 0.54 6.27 19.43
N VAL A 9 1.08 6.74 20.55
CA VAL A 9 0.47 7.75 21.42
C VAL A 9 1.40 8.96 21.49
N ALA A 10 0.82 10.16 21.42
CA ALA A 10 1.58 11.39 21.61
C ALA A 10 2.10 11.49 23.05
N ASP A 11 3.37 11.84 23.21
CA ASP A 11 3.99 12.05 24.51
C ASP A 11 4.83 13.33 24.53
N ARG A 12 5.64 13.53 25.59
CA ARG A 12 6.48 14.73 25.72
C ARG A 12 7.59 14.83 24.67
N SER A 13 7.93 13.73 24.01
CA SER A 13 8.94 13.67 22.95
C SER A 13 8.36 13.86 21.55
N SER A 14 7.03 13.84 21.41
CA SER A 14 6.34 14.06 20.13
C SER A 14 6.66 15.41 19.50
N ALA A 15 7.14 15.35 18.25
CA ALA A 15 7.32 16.53 17.42
C ALA A 15 5.97 17.02 16.84
N ASP A 16 5.05 16.09 16.62
CA ASP A 16 3.68 16.36 16.17
C ASP A 16 2.66 15.61 17.04
N PRO A 17 2.07 16.26 18.07
CA PRO A 17 1.15 15.60 18.99
C PRO A 17 -0.28 15.45 18.45
N ARG A 18 -0.54 15.83 17.19
CA ARG A 18 -1.88 15.75 16.60
C ARG A 18 -2.30 14.29 16.42
N ARG A 19 -3.61 14.03 16.47
CA ARG A 19 -4.20 12.70 16.22
C ARG A 19 -3.94 12.21 14.80
N PHE A 20 -3.90 13.13 13.84
CA PHE A 20 -3.48 12.89 12.46
C PHE A 20 -2.16 13.62 12.21
N PRO A 21 -1.03 13.06 12.68
CA PRO A 21 0.25 13.74 12.59
C PRO A 21 0.81 13.66 11.16
N GLY A 22 1.81 14.50 10.87
CA GLY A 22 2.59 14.43 9.64
C GLY A 22 3.45 13.17 9.55
N HIS A 23 3.91 12.86 8.34
CA HIS A 23 4.80 11.71 8.09
C HIS A 23 6.10 11.69 8.93
N PRO A 24 6.72 12.81 9.37
CA PRO A 24 7.91 12.75 10.21
C PRO A 24 7.66 12.08 11.56
N GLU A 25 6.48 12.28 12.15
CA GLU A 25 6.12 11.65 13.44
C GLU A 25 5.89 10.14 13.27
N VAL A 26 5.34 9.71 12.13
CA VAL A 26 5.19 8.29 11.80
C VAL A 26 6.57 7.63 11.61
N LEU A 27 7.52 8.32 10.95
CA LEU A 27 8.89 7.85 10.82
C LEU A 27 9.56 7.70 12.19
N ARG A 28 9.43 8.73 13.04
CA ARG A 28 9.94 8.71 14.42
C ARG A 28 9.41 7.51 15.21
N TYR A 29 8.10 7.25 15.13
CA TYR A 29 7.46 6.08 15.75
C TYR A 29 8.06 4.75 15.26
N LEU A 30 8.33 4.61 13.95
CA LEU A 30 8.95 3.40 13.39
C LEU A 30 10.42 3.24 13.81
N GLU A 31 11.18 4.33 13.90
CA GLU A 31 12.55 4.33 14.41
C GLU A 31 12.60 3.96 15.90
N GLU A 32 11.65 4.46 16.70
CA GLU A 32 11.49 4.11 18.11
C GLU A 32 11.13 2.63 18.27
N PHE A 33 10.19 2.13 17.45
CA PHE A 33 9.88 0.70 17.39
C PHE A 33 11.12 -0.14 17.08
N ALA A 34 11.88 0.22 16.04
CA ALA A 34 13.07 -0.52 15.65
C ALA A 34 14.15 -0.52 16.74
N ARG A 35 14.35 0.60 17.44
CA ARG A 35 15.26 0.70 18.59
C ARG A 35 14.77 -0.11 19.79
N ARG A 36 13.47 -0.02 20.11
CA ARG A 36 12.86 -0.69 21.28
C ARG A 36 13.00 -2.20 21.21
N PHE A 37 12.94 -2.76 20.01
CA PHE A 37 13.02 -4.20 19.75
C PHE A 37 14.37 -4.65 19.18
N ASP A 38 15.41 -3.80 19.24
CA ASP A 38 16.78 -4.09 18.80
C ASP A 38 16.89 -4.63 17.36
N LEU A 39 16.04 -4.11 16.46
CA LEU A 39 15.94 -4.59 15.09
C LEU A 39 17.04 -4.04 14.19
N LEU A 40 17.63 -2.90 14.55
CA LEU A 40 18.61 -2.21 13.70
C LEU A 40 19.89 -3.04 13.49
N GLY A 41 20.27 -3.89 14.45
CA GLY A 41 21.40 -4.81 14.31
C GLY A 41 21.17 -5.93 13.29
N LEU A 42 19.91 -6.16 12.88
CA LEU A 42 19.53 -7.18 11.90
C LEU A 42 19.38 -6.61 10.47
N VAL A 43 19.43 -5.29 10.31
CA VAL A 43 19.21 -4.62 9.03
C VAL A 43 20.55 -4.29 8.36
N ARG A 44 20.74 -4.76 7.14
CA ARG A 44 21.82 -4.32 6.25
C ARG A 44 21.29 -3.20 5.36
N PHE A 45 21.55 -1.95 5.74
CA PHE A 45 21.21 -0.78 4.92
C PHE A 45 22.11 -0.70 3.67
N GLU A 46 21.63 0.01 2.66
CA GLU A 46 22.34 0.17 1.38
C GLU A 46 22.67 -1.15 0.66
N THR A 47 21.94 -2.22 1.00
CA THR A 47 22.05 -3.54 0.39
C THR A 47 20.81 -3.82 -0.44
N GLU A 48 20.93 -3.78 -1.76
CA GLU A 48 19.85 -4.05 -2.70
C GLU A 48 19.81 -5.54 -3.04
N VAL A 49 18.69 -6.20 -2.76
CA VAL A 49 18.43 -7.56 -3.22
C VAL A 49 18.14 -7.53 -4.72
N VAL A 50 18.95 -8.25 -5.50
CA VAL A 50 18.85 -8.28 -6.97
C VAL A 50 18.29 -9.60 -7.49
N SER A 51 18.41 -10.70 -6.73
CA SER A 51 17.85 -12.00 -7.13
C SER A 51 17.55 -12.88 -5.92
N VAL A 52 16.47 -13.65 -6.01
CA VAL A 52 16.14 -14.73 -5.08
C VAL A 52 15.85 -15.98 -5.89
N ARG A 53 16.60 -17.04 -5.63
CA ARG A 53 16.57 -18.30 -6.39
C ARG A 53 16.55 -19.51 -5.47
N ARG A 54 15.97 -20.61 -5.92
CA ARG A 54 16.04 -21.88 -5.17
C ARG A 54 17.45 -22.48 -5.32
N SER A 55 18.10 -22.82 -4.22
CA SER A 55 19.39 -23.52 -4.23
C SER A 55 19.19 -24.98 -4.63
N ARG A 56 19.95 -25.46 -5.62
CA ARG A 56 19.92 -26.84 -6.12
C ARG A 56 21.13 -27.65 -5.61
N ASP A 57 21.43 -27.59 -4.31
CA ASP A 57 22.51 -28.42 -3.76
C ASP A 57 22.01 -29.86 -3.52
N ASP A 58 22.58 -30.80 -4.27
CA ASP A 58 22.19 -32.21 -4.41
C ASP A 58 22.67 -33.13 -3.25
N GLY A 59 22.96 -32.58 -2.08
CA GLY A 59 23.69 -33.31 -1.03
C GLY A 59 23.29 -32.94 0.39
N ALA A 60 22.16 -33.49 0.85
CA ALA A 60 21.67 -33.53 2.24
C ALA A 60 21.03 -32.23 2.82
N GLY A 61 19.70 -32.28 3.01
CA GLY A 61 18.93 -31.31 3.81
C GLY A 61 18.17 -30.29 2.96
N ALA A 62 17.02 -29.82 3.45
CA ALA A 62 16.02 -29.01 2.73
C ALA A 62 16.60 -27.96 1.76
N ALA A 63 16.07 -27.91 0.52
CA ALA A 63 16.50 -26.95 -0.50
C ALA A 63 16.34 -25.49 0.02
N GLY A 64 17.47 -24.81 0.25
CA GLY A 64 17.51 -23.41 0.68
C GLY A 64 17.28 -22.40 -0.44
N TRP A 65 17.25 -21.13 -0.08
CA TRP A 65 17.05 -19.97 -0.96
C TRP A 65 18.32 -19.15 -1.05
N ARG A 66 18.86 -19.03 -2.26
CA ARG A 66 19.99 -18.17 -2.55
C ARG A 66 19.50 -16.75 -2.80
N VAL A 67 19.97 -15.80 -2.02
CA VAL A 67 19.63 -14.38 -2.12
C VAL A 67 20.89 -13.64 -2.55
N SER A 68 20.85 -13.12 -3.78
CA SER A 68 21.94 -12.32 -4.34
C SER A 68 21.65 -10.84 -4.12
N TYR A 69 22.65 -10.08 -3.68
CA TYR A 69 22.52 -8.66 -3.34
C TYR A 69 23.77 -7.86 -3.70
N ARG A 70 23.62 -6.53 -3.79
CA ARG A 70 24.72 -5.59 -3.94
C ARG A 70 24.69 -4.54 -2.85
N SER A 71 25.82 -4.36 -2.18
CA SER A 71 26.00 -3.31 -1.18
C SER A 71 26.56 -2.05 -1.83
N ARG A 72 26.00 -0.87 -1.55
CA ARG A 72 26.59 0.39 -2.01
C ARG A 72 27.91 0.64 -1.28
N ARG A 73 28.93 1.01 -2.03
CA ARG A 73 30.24 1.39 -1.48
C ARG A 73 30.18 2.83 -0.93
N PRO A 74 31.05 3.19 0.05
CA PRO A 74 31.07 4.55 0.60
C PRO A 74 31.33 5.68 -0.42
N ASP A 75 31.94 5.35 -1.57
CA ASP A 75 32.17 6.25 -2.69
C ASP A 75 30.96 6.41 -3.62
N GLY A 76 29.84 5.74 -3.31
CA GLY A 76 28.60 5.73 -4.09
C GLY A 76 28.57 4.72 -5.23
N ALA A 77 29.65 3.97 -5.46
CA ALA A 77 29.68 2.92 -6.49
C ALA A 77 28.91 1.66 -6.06
N GLU A 78 28.41 0.89 -7.02
CA GLU A 78 27.84 -0.44 -6.73
C GLU A 78 28.95 -1.40 -6.28
N GLY A 79 28.65 -2.15 -5.22
CA GLY A 79 29.49 -3.24 -4.73
C GLY A 79 29.47 -4.45 -5.67
N GLU A 80 30.29 -5.43 -5.31
CA GLU A 80 30.27 -6.72 -6.00
C GLU A 80 28.97 -7.47 -5.68
N LEU A 81 28.61 -8.41 -6.56
CA LEU A 81 27.46 -9.28 -6.31
C LEU A 81 27.83 -10.29 -5.24
N GLU A 82 27.14 -10.23 -4.11
CA GLU A 82 27.30 -11.15 -2.98
C GLU A 82 26.07 -12.06 -2.87
N GLU A 83 26.23 -13.23 -2.25
CA GLU A 83 25.15 -14.20 -2.10
C GLU A 83 25.18 -14.86 -0.73
N ASP A 84 24.01 -14.97 -0.11
CA ASP A 84 23.78 -15.75 1.10
C ASP A 84 22.68 -16.80 0.85
N VAL A 85 22.69 -17.89 1.64
CA VAL A 85 21.67 -18.95 1.58
C VAL A 85 20.82 -18.91 2.85
N PHE A 86 19.50 -18.96 2.68
CA PHE A 86 18.51 -18.90 3.76
C PHE A 86 17.52 -20.05 3.67
N ASP A 87 16.98 -20.51 4.80
CA ASP A 87 15.91 -21.52 4.82
C ASP A 87 14.57 -20.98 4.30
N ALA A 88 14.35 -19.66 4.43
CA ALA A 88 13.13 -18.99 4.00
C ALA A 88 13.39 -17.52 3.62
N VAL A 89 12.56 -16.97 2.74
CA VAL A 89 12.54 -15.57 2.34
C VAL A 89 11.14 -14.99 2.55
N VAL A 90 11.08 -13.89 3.29
CA VAL A 90 9.85 -13.12 3.52
C VAL A 90 9.95 -11.81 2.77
N VAL A 91 9.08 -11.62 1.78
CA VAL A 91 9.11 -10.49 0.86
C VAL A 91 8.31 -9.31 1.45
N CYS A 92 9.02 -8.21 1.74
CA CYS A 92 8.49 -7.01 2.38
C CYS A 92 8.85 -5.71 1.61
N ASN A 93 9.09 -5.77 0.30
CA ASN A 93 9.62 -4.63 -0.50
C ASN A 93 8.58 -3.51 -0.79
N GLY A 94 7.36 -3.65 -0.31
CA GLY A 94 6.27 -2.70 -0.53
C GLY A 94 5.74 -2.69 -1.97
N HIS A 95 4.77 -1.81 -2.23
CA HIS A 95 4.06 -1.76 -3.51
C HIS A 95 3.54 -0.35 -3.86
N PHE A 96 4.18 0.70 -3.32
CA PHE A 96 3.86 2.10 -3.60
C PHE A 96 5.06 2.86 -4.23
N THR A 97 5.81 2.16 -5.08
CA THR A 97 6.99 2.70 -5.79
C THR A 97 6.81 2.66 -7.30
N GLU A 98 6.49 1.49 -7.89
CA GLU A 98 6.35 1.33 -9.34
C GLU A 98 5.06 1.98 -9.88
N PRO A 99 5.12 3.07 -10.65
CA PRO A 99 3.94 3.83 -11.06
C PRO A 99 3.01 3.07 -12.02
N ARG A 100 1.70 3.25 -11.87
CA ARG A 100 0.70 2.91 -12.90
C ARG A 100 0.27 4.19 -13.58
N VAL A 101 0.60 4.36 -14.86
CA VAL A 101 0.26 5.55 -15.66
C VAL A 101 -0.99 5.28 -16.51
N ALA A 102 -1.88 6.26 -16.62
CA ALA A 102 -3.06 6.15 -17.49
C ALA A 102 -2.67 6.24 -18.97
N ALA A 103 -3.20 5.33 -19.79
CA ALA A 103 -3.18 5.49 -21.23
C ALA A 103 -4.19 6.56 -21.67
N ILE A 104 -3.75 7.52 -22.47
CA ILE A 104 -4.56 8.61 -23.02
C ILE A 104 -4.29 8.68 -24.52
N ALA A 105 -5.33 8.67 -25.36
CA ALA A 105 -5.16 8.79 -26.80
C ALA A 105 -4.57 10.17 -27.16
N GLY A 106 -3.67 10.23 -28.15
CA GLY A 106 -3.04 11.49 -28.59
C GLY A 106 -2.01 12.10 -27.62
N ILE A 107 -1.73 11.45 -26.48
CA ILE A 107 -0.86 12.00 -25.42
C ILE A 107 0.58 12.30 -25.86
N HIS A 108 1.08 11.63 -26.89
CA HIS A 108 2.42 11.83 -27.45
C HIS A 108 2.56 13.16 -28.19
N CYS A 109 1.46 13.75 -28.64
CA CYS A 109 1.43 15.05 -29.31
C CYS A 109 1.04 16.20 -28.36
N TRP A 110 0.62 15.90 -27.13
CA TRP A 110 0.19 16.91 -26.17
C TRP A 110 1.40 17.67 -25.59
N PRO A 111 1.44 19.02 -25.65
CA PRO A 111 2.66 19.80 -25.40
C PRO A 111 2.98 20.05 -23.92
N GLY A 112 2.06 19.74 -23.00
CA GLY A 112 2.24 20.02 -21.58
C GLY A 112 3.12 19.01 -20.85
N LYS A 113 3.25 19.19 -19.52
CA LYS A 113 4.10 18.33 -18.67
C LYS A 113 3.29 17.16 -18.12
N GLN A 114 3.89 15.97 -18.11
CA GLN A 114 3.31 14.80 -17.47
C GLN A 114 4.14 14.37 -16.27
N MET A 115 3.49 14.00 -15.17
CA MET A 115 4.15 13.39 -14.03
C MET A 115 3.23 12.44 -13.27
N HIS A 116 3.80 11.47 -12.55
CA HIS A 116 3.07 10.62 -11.62
C HIS A 116 3.15 11.17 -10.19
N SER A 117 2.15 10.86 -9.35
CA SER A 117 2.11 11.25 -7.94
C SER A 117 3.32 10.76 -7.14
N HIS A 118 3.98 9.68 -7.59
CA HIS A 118 5.26 9.20 -7.05
C HIS A 118 6.34 10.28 -7.00
N ASN A 119 6.35 11.19 -7.98
CA ASN A 119 7.32 12.29 -8.11
C ASN A 119 6.80 13.62 -7.56
N TYR A 120 5.60 13.65 -6.99
CA TYR A 120 5.08 14.82 -6.31
C TYR A 120 5.79 15.02 -4.96
N ARG A 121 6.12 16.27 -4.61
CA ARG A 121 6.81 16.60 -3.35
C ARG A 121 6.20 17.81 -2.66
N VAL A 122 6.02 18.90 -3.41
CA VAL A 122 5.48 20.17 -2.91
C VAL A 122 4.65 20.87 -4.00
N PRO A 123 3.69 21.72 -3.63
CA PRO A 123 2.77 22.35 -4.58
C PRO A 123 3.39 23.53 -5.35
N ASP A 124 4.45 24.19 -4.85
CA ASP A 124 4.97 25.47 -5.39
C ASP A 124 5.24 25.49 -6.89
N ARG A 125 5.67 24.35 -7.45
CA ARG A 125 5.96 24.22 -8.89
C ARG A 125 4.73 24.31 -9.78
N PHE A 126 3.52 24.24 -9.23
CA PHE A 126 2.23 24.33 -9.92
C PHE A 126 1.62 25.73 -9.83
N ARG A 127 2.32 26.69 -9.22
CA ARG A 127 1.83 28.06 -9.04
C ARG A 127 1.40 28.68 -10.36
N GLY A 128 0.17 29.17 -10.41
CA GLY A 128 -0.42 29.82 -11.59
C GLY A 128 -0.70 28.90 -12.80
N GLN A 129 -0.53 27.59 -12.67
CA GLN A 129 -0.79 26.62 -13.74
C GLN A 129 -2.22 26.05 -13.67
N VAL A 130 -2.72 25.54 -14.79
CA VAL A 130 -3.91 24.69 -14.88
C VAL A 130 -3.47 23.22 -14.81
N VAL A 131 -3.90 22.52 -13.77
CA VAL A 131 -3.45 21.14 -13.47
C VAL A 131 -4.59 20.15 -13.65
N MET A 132 -4.37 19.15 -14.50
CA MET A 132 -5.23 17.98 -14.65
C MET A 132 -4.73 16.83 -13.77
N VAL A 133 -5.52 16.42 -12.78
CA VAL A 133 -5.25 15.25 -11.93
C VAL A 133 -6.08 14.07 -12.42
N ILE A 134 -5.44 12.93 -12.65
CA ILE A 134 -6.14 11.71 -13.07
C ILE A 134 -6.22 10.75 -11.90
N GLY A 135 -7.44 10.48 -11.44
CA GLY A 135 -7.73 9.62 -10.29
C GLY A 135 -8.02 10.40 -9.01
N TYR A 136 -9.05 9.96 -8.28
CA TYR A 136 -9.54 10.60 -7.05
C TYR A 136 -9.66 9.59 -5.90
N GLN A 137 -8.58 8.85 -5.69
CA GLN A 137 -8.34 8.00 -4.51
C GLN A 137 -7.42 8.76 -3.52
N PRO A 138 -6.90 8.19 -2.41
CA PRO A 138 -6.22 8.98 -1.37
C PRO A 138 -5.19 10.01 -1.88
N SER A 139 -4.26 9.59 -2.77
CA SER A 139 -3.30 10.53 -3.36
C SER A 139 -3.94 11.62 -4.22
N GLY A 140 -4.93 11.26 -5.04
CA GLY A 140 -5.63 12.23 -5.90
C GLY A 140 -6.40 13.25 -5.09
N MET A 141 -7.05 12.81 -4.02
CA MET A 141 -7.78 13.66 -3.08
C MET A 141 -6.85 14.63 -2.35
N ASP A 142 -5.79 14.14 -1.72
CA ASP A 142 -4.90 15.01 -0.93
C ASP A 142 -4.04 15.92 -1.82
N ILE A 143 -3.45 15.39 -2.90
CA ILE A 143 -2.56 16.19 -3.76
C ILE A 143 -3.33 17.25 -4.54
N SER A 144 -4.56 16.98 -4.98
CA SER A 144 -5.36 18.00 -5.69
C SER A 144 -5.65 19.21 -4.80
N ARG A 145 -5.97 19.00 -3.52
CA ARG A 145 -6.18 20.09 -2.55
C ARG A 145 -4.89 20.84 -2.24
N ASP A 146 -3.78 20.13 -2.05
CA ASP A 146 -2.48 20.77 -1.78
C ASP A 146 -2.05 21.66 -2.96
N ILE A 147 -2.21 21.16 -4.20
CA ILE A 147 -1.96 21.93 -5.43
C ILE A 147 -2.93 23.11 -5.56
N ALA A 148 -4.21 22.95 -5.21
CA ALA A 148 -5.21 24.01 -5.31
C ALA A 148 -4.87 25.24 -4.45
N GLY A 149 -4.05 25.09 -3.41
CA GLY A 149 -3.52 26.20 -2.61
C GLY A 149 -2.61 27.18 -3.39
N VAL A 150 -2.08 26.79 -4.55
CA VAL A 150 -1.16 27.65 -5.34
C VAL A 150 -1.48 27.70 -6.84
N ALA A 151 -2.15 26.69 -7.39
CA ALA A 151 -2.48 26.59 -8.81
C ALA A 151 -3.56 27.59 -9.24
N LYS A 152 -3.60 27.91 -10.54
CA LYS A 152 -4.67 28.72 -11.12
C LYS A 152 -5.99 27.94 -11.08
N GLU A 153 -5.97 26.73 -11.62
CA GLU A 153 -7.12 25.82 -11.72
C GLU A 153 -6.66 24.38 -11.51
N VAL A 154 -7.45 23.58 -10.81
CA VAL A 154 -7.23 22.13 -10.61
C VAL A 154 -8.47 21.37 -11.07
N HIS A 155 -8.29 20.48 -12.02
CA HIS A 155 -9.36 19.63 -12.53
C HIS A 155 -9.02 18.18 -12.26
N VAL A 156 -9.96 17.42 -11.70
CA VAL A 156 -9.74 16.01 -11.38
C VAL A 156 -10.65 15.14 -12.26
N ALA A 157 -10.07 14.26 -13.07
CA ALA A 157 -10.80 13.25 -13.83
C ALA A 157 -10.95 11.95 -13.03
N MET A 158 -12.17 11.43 -12.87
CA MET A 158 -12.45 10.19 -12.16
C MET A 158 -13.38 9.24 -12.93
N LYS A 159 -13.13 7.93 -12.82
CA LYS A 159 -13.86 6.86 -13.53
C LYS A 159 -15.23 6.52 -12.92
N SER A 160 -15.47 6.95 -11.71
CA SER A 160 -16.65 6.60 -10.90
C SER A 160 -16.96 7.78 -10.00
N GLU A 161 -18.17 7.82 -9.45
CA GLU A 161 -18.52 8.77 -8.38
C GLU A 161 -17.46 8.75 -7.26
N PRO A 162 -17.30 9.87 -6.52
CA PRO A 162 -16.31 9.96 -5.45
C PRO A 162 -16.41 8.78 -4.50
N PRO A 163 -15.27 8.27 -4.00
CA PRO A 163 -15.32 7.25 -2.97
C PRO A 163 -16.11 7.77 -1.76
N TYR A 164 -16.85 6.88 -1.11
CA TYR A 164 -17.61 7.17 0.12
C TYR A 164 -18.85 8.08 -0.04
N GLN A 165 -19.44 8.21 -1.23
CA GLN A 165 -20.66 9.01 -1.46
C GLN A 165 -20.49 10.51 -1.08
N MET A 166 -19.29 11.07 -1.29
CA MET A 166 -19.03 12.49 -1.04
C MET A 166 -19.90 13.39 -1.93
N ASP A 167 -20.45 14.47 -1.38
CA ASP A 167 -21.12 15.53 -2.13
C ASP A 167 -20.10 16.39 -2.89
N THR A 168 -20.06 16.26 -4.22
CA THR A 168 -19.11 16.95 -5.09
C THR A 168 -19.30 18.47 -5.13
N THR A 169 -20.44 19.00 -4.70
CA THR A 169 -20.75 20.44 -4.79
C THR A 169 -20.19 21.26 -3.62
N THR A 170 -19.90 20.61 -2.49
CA THR A 170 -19.37 21.24 -1.26
C THR A 170 -18.02 20.67 -0.82
N ALA A 171 -17.61 19.50 -1.35
CA ALA A 171 -16.46 18.74 -0.84
C ALA A 171 -15.07 19.31 -1.18
N THR A 172 -14.93 20.21 -2.15
CA THR A 172 -13.59 20.56 -2.65
C THR A 172 -12.82 21.50 -1.73
N GLY A 173 -13.51 22.28 -0.90
CA GLY A 173 -12.91 23.28 0.00
C GLY A 173 -12.19 24.43 -0.72
N HIS A 174 -12.10 24.37 -2.05
CA HIS A 174 -11.34 25.26 -2.91
C HIS A 174 -12.18 25.66 -4.12
N ALA A 175 -12.36 26.96 -4.31
CA ALA A 175 -13.15 27.51 -5.43
C ALA A 175 -12.54 27.24 -6.82
N ASN A 176 -11.25 26.87 -6.86
CA ASN A 176 -10.48 26.57 -8.07
C ASN A 176 -10.24 25.06 -8.28
N LEU A 177 -11.01 24.19 -7.62
CA LEU A 177 -10.90 22.73 -7.76
C LEU A 177 -12.22 22.14 -8.26
N TRP A 178 -12.18 21.46 -9.41
CA TRP A 178 -13.35 20.83 -10.05
C TRP A 178 -13.18 19.32 -10.16
N LEU A 179 -14.25 18.58 -9.88
CA LEU A 179 -14.32 17.14 -10.04
C LEU A 179 -15.14 16.80 -11.28
N HIS A 180 -14.54 16.03 -12.19
CA HIS A 180 -15.15 15.57 -13.43
C HIS A 180 -15.43 14.06 -13.32
N SER A 181 -16.70 13.67 -13.32
CA SER A 181 -17.15 12.27 -13.25
C SER A 181 -17.00 11.52 -14.58
N CYS A 182 -15.96 11.85 -15.35
CA CYS A 182 -15.66 11.28 -16.65
C CYS A 182 -14.12 11.21 -16.82
N THR A 183 -13.65 10.30 -17.67
CA THR A 183 -12.22 10.23 -17.99
C THR A 183 -11.88 11.06 -19.21
N ILE A 184 -10.59 11.37 -19.34
CA ILE A 184 -10.02 11.95 -20.55
C ILE A 184 -10.14 10.91 -21.68
N GLU A 185 -10.80 11.30 -22.76
CA GLU A 185 -10.92 10.51 -23.98
C GLU A 185 -9.64 10.62 -24.80
N ARG A 186 -9.15 11.84 -25.02
CA ARG A 186 -7.94 12.14 -25.78
C ARG A 186 -7.29 13.46 -25.36
N ALA A 187 -6.02 13.60 -25.69
CA ALA A 187 -5.27 14.84 -25.62
C ALA A 187 -4.93 15.34 -27.03
N GLU A 188 -4.94 16.67 -27.21
CA GLU A 188 -4.79 17.34 -28.51
C GLU A 188 -3.50 18.19 -28.54
N GLU A 189 -2.98 18.42 -29.75
CA GLU A 189 -1.72 19.16 -30.00
C GLU A 189 -1.73 20.61 -29.49
N ASP A 190 -2.90 21.22 -29.37
CA ASP A 190 -3.07 22.61 -28.95
C ASP A 190 -3.08 22.79 -27.42
N GLY A 191 -2.80 21.72 -26.67
CA GLY A 191 -2.83 21.66 -25.21
C GLY A 191 -4.18 21.24 -24.61
N SER A 192 -5.20 21.00 -25.43
CA SER A 192 -6.53 20.62 -24.94
C SER A 192 -6.61 19.16 -24.50
N LEU A 193 -7.38 18.93 -23.45
CA LEU A 193 -7.81 17.61 -22.99
C LEU A 193 -9.32 17.51 -23.15
N VAL A 194 -9.77 16.49 -23.87
CA VAL A 194 -11.18 16.27 -24.15
C VAL A 194 -11.66 15.07 -23.35
N PHE A 195 -12.73 15.28 -22.60
CA PHE A 195 -13.34 14.25 -21.76
C PHE A 195 -14.39 13.47 -22.55
N GLN A 196 -14.76 12.29 -22.03
CA GLN A 196 -15.78 11.43 -22.64
C GLN A 196 -17.17 12.05 -22.76
N ASP A 197 -17.48 13.08 -21.95
CA ASP A 197 -18.74 13.82 -22.05
C ASP A 197 -18.71 14.95 -23.09
N GLY A 198 -17.59 15.10 -23.81
CA GLY A 198 -17.37 16.13 -24.82
C GLY A 198 -16.91 17.48 -24.27
N SER A 199 -16.82 17.65 -22.94
CA SER A 199 -16.22 18.82 -22.33
C SER A 199 -14.72 18.89 -22.62
N ARG A 200 -14.16 20.11 -22.53
CA ARG A 200 -12.76 20.37 -22.85
C ARG A 200 -12.12 21.34 -21.87
N ILE A 201 -10.85 21.13 -21.58
CA ILE A 201 -10.01 22.10 -20.87
C ILE A 201 -8.65 22.22 -21.55
N LYS A 202 -7.95 23.34 -21.35
CA LYS A 202 -6.51 23.43 -21.62
C LYS A 202 -5.74 23.31 -20.31
N ALA A 203 -4.77 22.42 -20.26
CA ALA A 203 -3.97 22.18 -19.07
C ALA A 203 -2.48 22.37 -19.37
N ASP A 204 -1.73 22.81 -18.36
CA ASP A 204 -0.27 22.91 -18.43
C ASP A 204 0.40 21.61 -17.96
N VAL A 205 -0.26 20.90 -17.02
CA VAL A 205 0.27 19.69 -16.40
C VAL A 205 -0.80 18.61 -16.27
N ILE A 206 -0.41 17.38 -16.56
CA ILE A 206 -1.14 16.16 -16.18
C ILE A 206 -0.40 15.48 -15.03
N LEU A 207 -1.10 15.28 -13.92
CA LEU A 207 -0.66 14.54 -12.76
C LEU A 207 -1.42 13.21 -12.65
N HIS A 208 -0.73 12.11 -12.91
CA HIS A 208 -1.27 10.77 -12.76
C HIS A 208 -1.30 10.37 -11.27
N CYS A 209 -2.48 10.38 -10.67
CA CYS A 209 -2.76 9.86 -9.33
C CYS A 209 -3.43 8.47 -9.43
N THR A 210 -2.89 7.64 -10.31
CA THR A 210 -3.49 6.38 -10.79
C THR A 210 -2.97 5.13 -10.07
N GLY A 211 -2.25 5.33 -8.97
CA GLY A 211 -1.76 4.26 -8.10
C GLY A 211 -0.51 3.59 -8.65
N TYR A 212 -0.25 2.38 -8.17
CA TYR A 212 1.02 1.70 -8.35
C TYR A 212 0.82 0.26 -8.82
N LYS A 213 1.90 -0.38 -9.24
CA LYS A 213 1.95 -1.80 -9.58
C LYS A 213 2.70 -2.58 -8.51
N TYR A 214 2.33 -3.85 -8.33
CA TYR A 214 3.24 -4.79 -7.66
C TYR A 214 4.42 -5.06 -8.60
N SER A 215 5.63 -5.03 -8.06
CA SER A 215 6.85 -5.27 -8.81
C SER A 215 7.86 -5.98 -7.91
N PHE A 216 8.38 -7.10 -8.40
CA PHE A 216 9.34 -7.93 -7.69
C PHE A 216 10.46 -8.32 -8.67
N PRO A 217 11.27 -7.36 -9.14
CA PRO A 217 12.27 -7.61 -10.18
C PRO A 217 13.34 -8.64 -9.75
N PHE A 218 13.49 -8.86 -8.44
CA PHE A 218 14.37 -9.85 -7.85
C PHE A 218 13.78 -11.27 -7.79
N LEU A 219 12.48 -11.46 -8.05
CA LEU A 219 11.85 -12.77 -8.12
C LEU A 219 11.71 -13.23 -9.58
N GLY A 220 12.31 -14.37 -9.94
CA GLY A 220 12.04 -15.04 -11.23
C GLY A 220 12.89 -14.55 -12.41
N GLY A 221 14.22 -14.59 -12.28
CA GLY A 221 15.11 -14.40 -13.43
C GLY A 221 14.97 -15.51 -14.49
N ASP A 222 15.44 -15.24 -15.72
CA ASP A 222 15.26 -16.06 -16.93
C ASP A 222 15.69 -17.55 -16.84
N ASP A 223 16.44 -17.94 -15.80
CA ASP A 223 16.96 -19.30 -15.60
C ASP A 223 16.20 -20.15 -14.55
N ASP A 224 15.20 -19.59 -13.85
CA ASP A 224 14.55 -20.24 -12.70
C ASP A 224 13.16 -20.79 -13.01
N GLY A 225 13.12 -21.90 -13.74
CA GLY A 225 11.89 -22.58 -14.19
C GLY A 225 10.87 -22.96 -13.08
N GLU A 226 11.26 -23.02 -11.80
CA GLU A 226 10.31 -23.25 -10.69
C GLU A 226 9.70 -21.96 -10.12
N LEU A 227 10.47 -20.87 -10.00
CA LEU A 227 9.96 -19.59 -9.50
C LEU A 227 9.14 -18.84 -10.55
N ALA A 228 9.60 -18.92 -11.81
CA ALA A 228 8.96 -18.27 -12.96
C ALA A 228 7.52 -18.76 -13.22
N GLY A 229 7.13 -19.92 -12.68
CA GLY A 229 5.77 -20.46 -12.76
C GLY A 229 4.94 -20.38 -11.46
N ALA A 230 5.58 -20.08 -10.31
CA ALA A 230 4.93 -20.17 -9.01
C ALA A 230 4.36 -18.84 -8.50
N ILE A 231 4.93 -17.70 -8.93
CA ILE A 231 4.51 -16.36 -8.52
C ILE A 231 4.51 -15.47 -9.75
N PHE A 232 3.35 -14.89 -10.09
CA PHE A 232 3.24 -13.92 -11.16
C PHE A 232 2.39 -12.72 -10.74
N VAL A 233 2.60 -11.61 -11.46
CA VAL A 233 1.80 -10.39 -11.31
C VAL A 233 1.02 -10.16 -12.60
N ASP A 234 -0.31 -10.26 -12.52
CA ASP A 234 -1.22 -10.03 -13.66
C ASP A 234 -2.32 -9.02 -13.31
N ASP A 235 -2.35 -7.87 -13.98
CA ASP A 235 -3.16 -6.67 -13.62
C ASP A 235 -3.23 -6.47 -12.09
N ASN A 236 -2.09 -6.36 -11.41
CA ASN A 236 -2.00 -6.20 -9.94
C ASN A 236 -2.58 -7.35 -9.07
N ARG A 237 -2.83 -8.53 -9.63
CA ARG A 237 -2.99 -9.76 -8.86
C ARG A 237 -1.62 -10.42 -8.71
N VAL A 238 -1.10 -10.47 -7.49
CA VAL A 238 0.06 -11.30 -7.13
C VAL A 238 -0.47 -12.67 -6.74
N GLY A 239 -0.07 -13.72 -7.44
CA GLY A 239 -0.68 -15.02 -7.20
C GLY A 239 -0.01 -16.21 -7.89
N PRO A 240 -0.53 -17.42 -7.60
CA PRO A 240 -1.54 -17.72 -6.56
C PRO A 240 -1.00 -17.57 -5.13
N LEU A 241 -1.77 -16.94 -4.22
CA LEU A 241 -1.38 -16.72 -2.82
C LEU A 241 -2.50 -17.10 -1.85
N TYR A 242 -2.26 -18.10 -1.01
CA TYR A 242 -3.12 -18.42 0.13
C TYR A 242 -3.14 -17.26 1.12
N LYS A 243 -4.34 -16.71 1.35
CA LYS A 243 -4.60 -15.58 2.26
C LYS A 243 -3.68 -14.38 2.05
N HIS A 244 -3.31 -14.12 0.79
CA HIS A 244 -2.41 -13.05 0.35
C HIS A 244 -0.97 -13.13 0.87
N VAL A 245 -0.56 -14.25 1.48
CA VAL A 245 0.75 -14.41 2.15
C VAL A 245 1.56 -15.53 1.51
N PHE A 246 0.98 -16.72 1.38
CA PHE A 246 1.75 -17.92 1.03
C PHE A 246 1.50 -18.39 -0.39
N PRO A 247 2.49 -18.41 -1.30
CA PRO A 247 2.40 -19.17 -2.54
C PRO A 247 2.29 -20.68 -2.23
N PRO A 248 1.19 -21.37 -2.56
CA PRO A 248 0.95 -22.74 -2.08
C PRO A 248 2.06 -23.74 -2.39
N ILE A 249 2.73 -23.61 -3.54
CA ILE A 249 3.81 -24.50 -4.00
C ILE A 249 5.13 -24.25 -3.26
N LEU A 250 5.35 -23.03 -2.76
CA LEU A 250 6.61 -22.63 -2.13
C LEU A 250 6.47 -22.41 -0.61
N ALA A 251 5.27 -22.59 -0.07
CA ALA A 251 5.00 -22.43 1.34
C ALA A 251 5.70 -23.52 2.18
N PRO A 252 6.20 -23.20 3.39
CA PRO A 252 6.21 -21.88 4.00
C PRO A 252 7.45 -21.03 3.65
N HIS A 253 8.35 -21.53 2.82
CA HIS A 253 9.69 -20.98 2.65
C HIS A 253 9.74 -19.69 1.83
N ILE A 254 8.74 -19.41 0.98
CA ILE A 254 8.47 -18.07 0.47
C ILE A 254 7.17 -17.57 1.06
N SER A 255 7.15 -16.32 1.51
CA SER A 255 5.94 -15.63 1.95
C SER A 255 6.02 -14.13 1.67
N PHE A 256 4.87 -13.47 1.68
CA PHE A 256 4.74 -12.03 1.45
C PHE A 256 4.07 -11.36 2.64
N ILE A 257 4.58 -10.18 3.01
CA ILE A 257 3.95 -9.33 4.03
C ILE A 257 3.58 -8.00 3.39
N GLY A 258 2.36 -7.57 3.64
CA GLY A 258 1.90 -6.23 3.32
C GLY A 258 1.47 -6.02 1.88
N LEU A 259 1.08 -7.07 1.16
CA LEU A 259 0.39 -6.92 -0.12
C LEU A 259 -1.01 -6.31 0.00
N PRO A 260 -1.83 -6.65 1.02
CA PRO A 260 -3.16 -6.06 1.11
C PRO A 260 -3.16 -4.53 1.24
N PHE A 261 -4.08 -3.86 0.53
CA PHE A 261 -4.26 -2.41 0.59
C PHE A 261 -5.67 -2.03 1.05
N ARG A 262 -5.88 -0.73 1.36
CA ARG A 262 -7.08 -0.21 2.05
C ARG A 262 -7.35 -0.91 3.38
N THR A 263 -6.28 -1.06 4.15
CA THR A 263 -6.22 -1.70 5.47
C THR A 263 -5.60 -0.75 6.50
N ILE A 264 -5.46 -1.19 7.75
CA ILE A 264 -4.62 -0.55 8.78
C ILE A 264 -3.22 -1.21 8.69
N PRO A 265 -2.23 -0.61 7.98
CA PRO A 265 -1.09 -1.37 7.47
C PRO A 265 -0.24 -2.02 8.57
N PHE A 266 0.10 -1.28 9.63
CA PHE A 266 0.96 -1.80 10.71
C PHE A 266 0.36 -3.02 11.40
N LEU A 267 -0.96 -3.09 11.53
CA LEU A 267 -1.64 -4.25 12.12
C LEU A 267 -1.57 -5.46 11.20
N VAL A 268 -1.89 -5.29 9.92
CA VAL A 268 -1.77 -6.38 8.95
C VAL A 268 -0.33 -6.87 8.86
N PHE A 269 0.66 -5.98 8.84
CA PHE A 269 2.07 -6.37 8.82
C PHE A 269 2.45 -7.17 10.07
N GLN A 270 1.98 -6.76 11.24
CA GLN A 270 2.24 -7.47 12.50
C GLN A 270 1.54 -8.83 12.56
N LEU A 271 0.28 -8.92 12.15
CA LEU A 271 -0.46 -10.18 12.16
C LEU A 271 0.12 -11.17 11.15
N GLN A 272 0.41 -10.73 9.92
CA GLN A 272 1.06 -11.55 8.91
C GLN A 272 2.45 -12.01 9.34
N SER A 273 3.29 -11.13 9.89
CA SER A 273 4.62 -11.52 10.39
C SER A 273 4.55 -12.51 11.55
N LYS A 274 3.65 -12.33 12.52
CA LYS A 274 3.44 -13.29 13.61
C LYS A 274 2.96 -14.65 13.09
N TRP A 275 2.09 -14.66 12.08
CA TRP A 275 1.63 -15.88 11.45
C TRP A 275 2.77 -16.60 10.71
N VAL A 276 3.50 -15.89 9.84
CA VAL A 276 4.66 -16.42 9.11
C VAL A 276 5.71 -16.96 10.07
N ALA A 277 6.09 -16.23 11.11
CA ALA A 277 7.06 -16.69 12.10
C ALA A 277 6.54 -17.92 12.88
N GLY A 278 5.24 -17.97 13.20
CA GLY A 278 4.61 -19.13 13.83
C GLY A 278 4.68 -20.39 12.94
N VAL A 279 4.49 -20.22 11.63
CA VAL A 279 4.61 -21.31 10.66
C VAL A 279 6.05 -21.76 10.49
N LEU A 280 6.99 -20.83 10.29
CA LEU A 280 8.42 -21.13 10.11
C LEU A 280 9.05 -21.79 11.34
N SER A 281 8.57 -21.47 12.55
CA SER A 281 9.01 -22.12 13.79
C SER A 281 8.36 -23.49 14.05
N GLY A 282 7.41 -23.91 13.21
CA GLY A 282 6.63 -25.13 13.42
C GLY A 282 5.58 -25.04 14.54
N ARG A 283 5.35 -23.85 15.10
CA ARG A 283 4.31 -23.61 16.12
C ARG A 283 2.91 -23.62 15.53
N LEU A 284 2.76 -23.19 14.28
CA LEU A 284 1.51 -23.14 13.54
C LEU A 284 1.64 -24.01 12.30
N GLU A 285 0.58 -24.74 11.97
CA GLU A 285 0.54 -25.59 10.78
C GLU A 285 -0.20 -24.88 9.65
N LEU A 286 0.29 -25.03 8.43
CA LEU A 286 -0.46 -24.67 7.22
C LEU A 286 -1.30 -25.87 6.75
N PRO A 287 -2.44 -25.62 6.09
CA PRO A 287 -3.13 -26.67 5.34
C PRO A 287 -2.21 -27.28 4.28
N SER A 288 -2.58 -28.44 3.75
CA SER A 288 -1.86 -29.03 2.62
C SER A 288 -1.83 -28.08 1.42
N GLN A 289 -0.82 -28.20 0.56
CA GLN A 289 -0.70 -27.44 -0.68
C GLN A 289 -1.99 -27.45 -1.51
N GLU A 290 -2.64 -28.62 -1.64
CA GLU A 290 -3.91 -28.76 -2.35
C GLU A 290 -5.06 -27.99 -1.69
N ALA A 291 -5.11 -27.98 -0.35
CA ALA A 291 -6.12 -27.24 0.39
C ALA A 291 -5.92 -25.73 0.27
N MET A 292 -4.67 -25.27 0.32
CA MET A 292 -4.33 -23.87 0.05
C MET A 292 -4.71 -23.46 -1.38
N MET A 293 -4.41 -24.29 -2.38
CA MET A 293 -4.78 -24.00 -3.77
C MET A 293 -6.30 -23.93 -3.96
N ARG A 294 -7.05 -24.89 -3.37
CA ARG A 294 -8.52 -24.87 -3.40
C ARG A 294 -9.12 -23.60 -2.80
N ASP A 295 -8.53 -23.07 -1.72
CA ASP A 295 -8.94 -21.80 -1.11
C ASP A 295 -8.68 -20.62 -2.06
N VAL A 296 -7.53 -20.59 -2.74
CA VAL A 296 -7.20 -19.56 -3.74
C VAL A 296 -8.19 -19.60 -4.92
N ASP A 297 -8.46 -20.78 -5.46
CA ASP A 297 -9.39 -20.96 -6.58
C ASP A 297 -10.82 -20.55 -6.21
N ALA A 298 -11.26 -20.91 -4.99
CA ALA A 298 -12.56 -20.49 -4.47
C ALA A 298 -12.64 -18.97 -4.32
N PHE A 299 -11.59 -18.34 -3.80
CA PHE A 299 -11.51 -16.88 -3.69
C PHE A 299 -11.55 -16.18 -5.05
N TYR A 300 -10.81 -16.67 -6.04
CA TYR A 300 -10.86 -16.11 -7.39
C TYR A 300 -12.22 -16.30 -8.06
N SER A 301 -12.84 -17.47 -7.90
CA SER A 301 -14.18 -17.74 -8.42
C SER A 301 -15.24 -16.81 -7.82
N ASP A 302 -15.17 -16.57 -6.51
CA ASP A 302 -16.06 -15.61 -5.82
C ASP A 302 -15.84 -14.16 -6.31
N MET A 303 -14.59 -13.75 -6.49
CA MET A 303 -14.28 -12.44 -7.07
C MET A 303 -14.89 -12.27 -8.46
N GLU A 304 -14.74 -13.28 -9.32
CA GLU A 304 -15.28 -13.27 -10.68
C GLU A 304 -16.81 -13.23 -10.67
N ALA A 305 -17.46 -14.02 -9.80
CA ALA A 305 -18.92 -14.01 -9.62
C ALA A 305 -19.45 -12.63 -9.18
N ARG A 306 -18.68 -11.88 -8.38
CA ARG A 306 -19.00 -10.50 -7.98
C ARG A 306 -18.63 -9.44 -9.03
N GLY A 307 -18.05 -9.83 -10.16
CA GLY A 307 -17.55 -8.91 -11.19
C GLY A 307 -16.36 -8.06 -10.71
N CYS A 308 -15.64 -8.53 -9.69
CA CYS A 308 -14.50 -7.82 -9.12
C CYS A 308 -13.26 -8.00 -10.02
N PRO A 309 -12.64 -6.91 -10.51
CA PRO A 309 -11.51 -7.01 -11.42
C PRO A 309 -10.24 -7.53 -10.71
N ARG A 310 -9.36 -8.21 -11.45
CA ARG A 310 -8.11 -8.83 -10.94
C ARG A 310 -7.25 -7.88 -10.09
N ARG A 311 -7.12 -6.61 -10.51
CA ARG A 311 -6.39 -5.57 -9.75
C ARG A 311 -6.87 -5.29 -8.32
N ARG A 312 -8.05 -5.77 -7.94
CA ARG A 312 -8.59 -5.64 -6.58
C ARG A 312 -8.42 -6.92 -5.75
N THR A 313 -7.66 -7.91 -6.22
CA THR A 313 -7.46 -9.17 -5.50
C THR A 313 -6.91 -8.98 -4.09
N HIS A 314 -6.13 -7.93 -3.84
CA HIS A 314 -5.58 -7.60 -2.52
C HIS A 314 -6.27 -6.39 -1.86
N ASP A 315 -7.45 -5.96 -2.32
CA ASP A 315 -8.24 -4.89 -1.69
C ASP A 315 -9.03 -5.46 -0.50
N LEU A 316 -8.66 -5.09 0.73
CA LEU A 316 -9.42 -5.47 1.94
C LEU A 316 -10.49 -4.45 2.33
N GLY A 317 -10.54 -3.28 1.69
CA GLY A 317 -11.42 -2.18 2.06
C GLY A 317 -12.90 -2.40 1.78
N GLN A 318 -13.27 -3.45 1.02
CA GLN A 318 -14.67 -3.76 0.69
C GLN A 318 -15.35 -4.68 1.72
N GLY A 319 -15.19 -4.38 3.01
CA GLY A 319 -15.84 -5.12 4.11
C GLY A 319 -15.05 -6.30 4.69
N ASN A 320 -13.97 -6.72 4.02
CA ASN A 320 -13.19 -7.89 4.42
C ASN A 320 -12.06 -7.59 5.42
N LEU A 321 -11.76 -6.30 5.66
CA LEU A 321 -10.64 -5.88 6.50
C LEU A 321 -10.64 -6.54 7.88
N PHE A 322 -11.70 -6.33 8.66
CA PHE A 322 -11.75 -6.81 10.03
C PHE A 322 -11.89 -8.33 10.11
N GLU A 323 -12.55 -8.96 9.13
CA GLU A 323 -12.67 -10.41 9.05
C GLU A 323 -11.30 -11.06 8.77
N TYR A 324 -10.52 -10.49 7.86
CA TYR A 324 -9.16 -10.94 7.58
C TYR A 324 -8.26 -10.78 8.81
N GLU A 325 -8.26 -9.61 9.45
CA GLU A 325 -7.45 -9.34 10.62
C GLU A 325 -7.81 -10.27 11.80
N ASP A 326 -9.11 -10.44 12.08
CA ASP A 326 -9.57 -11.37 13.12
C ASP A 326 -9.19 -12.82 12.77
N TRP A 327 -9.31 -13.23 11.51
CA TRP A 327 -8.94 -14.58 11.08
C TRP A 327 -7.44 -14.86 11.29
N VAL A 328 -6.55 -13.94 10.89
CA VAL A 328 -5.10 -14.10 11.09
C VAL A 328 -4.75 -14.07 12.58
N ALA A 329 -5.40 -13.21 13.37
CA ALA A 329 -5.22 -13.16 14.81
C ALA A 329 -5.59 -14.50 15.47
N GLU A 330 -6.72 -15.10 15.08
CA GLU A 330 -7.14 -16.42 15.54
C GLU A 330 -6.12 -17.51 15.18
N GLN A 331 -5.58 -17.50 13.95
CA GLN A 331 -4.51 -18.44 13.56
C GLN A 331 -3.27 -18.31 14.46
N CYS A 332 -3.00 -17.10 14.96
CA CYS A 332 -1.85 -16.84 15.83
C CYS A 332 -2.13 -17.11 17.32
N GLY A 333 -3.36 -17.50 17.69
CA GLY A 333 -3.79 -17.60 19.09
C GLY A 333 -3.90 -16.24 19.79
N LEU A 334 -4.10 -15.16 19.04
CA LEU A 334 -4.27 -13.81 19.54
C LEU A 334 -5.76 -13.48 19.70
N TRP A 335 -6.04 -12.49 20.55
CA TRP A 335 -7.38 -11.92 20.65
C TRP A 335 -7.75 -11.22 19.34
N ARG A 336 -9.05 -11.26 19.02
CA ARG A 336 -9.62 -10.46 17.92
C ARG A 336 -9.34 -8.98 18.13
N MET A 337 -9.31 -8.25 17.02
CA MET A 337 -9.07 -6.81 16.99
C MET A 337 -10.05 -6.05 17.90
N GLU A 338 -9.52 -5.03 18.58
CA GLU A 338 -10.24 -4.30 19.61
C GLU A 338 -11.43 -3.53 19.01
N GLY A 339 -12.58 -3.57 19.68
CA GLY A 339 -13.81 -2.92 19.20
C GLY A 339 -13.66 -1.41 18.99
N TRP A 340 -12.93 -0.73 19.89
CA TRP A 340 -12.65 0.71 19.77
C TRP A 340 -11.86 1.02 18.49
N ARG A 341 -10.94 0.14 18.07
CA ARG A 341 -10.09 0.34 16.90
C ARG A 341 -10.88 0.20 15.61
N LYS A 342 -11.75 -0.81 15.54
CA LYS A 342 -12.71 -0.98 14.43
C LYS A 342 -13.64 0.23 14.34
N GLY A 343 -14.16 0.69 15.49
CA GLY A 343 -15.00 1.88 15.58
C GLY A 343 -14.31 3.15 15.07
N MET A 344 -13.07 3.41 15.49
CA MET A 344 -12.30 4.58 15.03
C MET A 344 -12.00 4.54 13.53
N PHE A 345 -11.73 3.36 12.96
CA PHE A 345 -11.53 3.22 11.52
C PHE A 345 -12.81 3.59 10.75
N VAL A 346 -13.95 3.01 11.15
CA VAL A 346 -15.26 3.30 10.54
C VAL A 346 -15.62 4.79 10.68
N ALA A 347 -15.43 5.35 11.87
CA ALA A 347 -15.68 6.77 12.13
C ALA A 347 -14.77 7.66 11.27
N THR A 348 -13.50 7.32 11.11
CA THR A 348 -12.57 8.06 10.24
C THR A 348 -13.00 8.01 8.77
N CYS A 349 -13.43 6.84 8.27
CA CYS A 349 -13.96 6.72 6.91
C CYS A 349 -15.21 7.58 6.71
N LYS A 350 -16.11 7.61 7.70
CA LYS A 350 -17.29 8.46 7.69
C LYS A 350 -16.92 9.95 7.73
N ASN A 351 -16.01 10.36 8.61
CA ASN A 351 -15.56 11.76 8.69
C ASN A 351 -14.88 12.19 7.38
N LEU A 352 -14.08 11.33 6.76
CA LEU A 352 -13.49 11.60 5.45
C LEU A 352 -14.57 11.83 4.39
N ALA A 353 -15.63 11.03 4.40
CA ALA A 353 -16.79 11.15 3.50
C ALA A 353 -17.55 12.47 3.70
N ASP A 354 -17.89 12.75 4.96
CA ASP A 354 -18.77 13.87 5.32
C ASP A 354 -18.02 15.22 5.26
N ARG A 355 -16.73 15.24 5.63
CA ARG A 355 -15.90 16.45 5.76
C ARG A 355 -14.45 16.24 5.32
N PRO A 356 -14.20 15.99 4.02
CA PRO A 356 -12.85 15.66 3.52
C PRO A 356 -11.78 16.73 3.79
N ASN A 357 -12.17 17.97 4.08
CA ASN A 357 -11.26 19.09 4.33
C ASN A 357 -10.92 19.29 5.81
N SER A 358 -11.74 18.78 6.74
CA SER A 358 -11.54 18.99 8.18
C SER A 358 -11.47 17.70 8.99
N TYR A 359 -11.68 16.52 8.40
CA TYR A 359 -11.72 15.23 9.14
C TYR A 359 -10.47 14.90 9.98
N ARG A 360 -9.34 15.54 9.67
CA ARG A 360 -8.07 15.38 10.40
C ARG A 360 -7.98 16.25 11.65
N ASP A 361 -8.80 17.29 11.72
CA ASP A 361 -8.82 18.28 12.80
C ASP A 361 -10.17 18.28 13.56
N GLU A 362 -11.22 17.67 12.98
CA GLU A 362 -12.56 17.55 13.53
C GLU A 362 -13.08 16.12 13.41
N TRP A 363 -13.53 15.52 14.51
CA TRP A 363 -14.01 14.14 14.57
C TRP A 363 -15.08 13.95 15.65
N ASP A 364 -15.94 12.93 15.50
CA ASP A 364 -17.08 12.67 16.40
C ASP A 364 -16.95 11.36 17.21
N ASP A 365 -15.74 10.82 17.30
CA ASP A 365 -15.46 9.52 17.91
C ASP A 365 -14.64 9.59 19.22
N ASP A 366 -14.66 10.74 19.89
CA ASP A 366 -13.99 10.95 21.19
C ASP A 366 -14.41 9.93 22.27
N HIS A 367 -15.64 9.42 22.19
CA HIS A 367 -16.15 8.39 23.09
C HIS A 367 -15.38 7.05 23.00
N LEU A 368 -14.58 6.84 21.95
CA LEU A 368 -13.71 5.67 21.77
C LEU A 368 -12.31 5.88 22.38
N LEU A 369 -11.86 7.13 22.59
CA LEU A 369 -10.52 7.43 23.08
C LEU A 369 -10.25 6.85 24.49
N PRO A 370 -11.17 6.94 25.47
CA PRO A 370 -10.92 6.34 26.79
C PRO A 370 -10.70 4.83 26.73
N GLN A 371 -11.41 4.12 25.84
CA GLN A 371 -11.26 2.68 25.64
C GLN A 371 -9.89 2.34 25.07
N ALA A 372 -9.42 3.13 24.08
CA ALA A 372 -8.09 2.99 23.50
C ALA A 372 -7.00 3.24 24.56
N HIS A 373 -7.08 4.33 25.32
CA HIS A 373 -6.10 4.66 26.35
C HIS A 373 -6.07 3.63 27.50
N GLN A 374 -7.23 3.10 27.90
CA GLN A 374 -7.29 2.00 28.86
C GLN A 374 -6.54 0.77 28.34
N ASP A 375 -6.70 0.43 27.07
CA ASP A 375 -6.02 -0.69 26.45
C ASP A 375 -4.50 -0.44 26.35
N PHE A 376 -4.09 0.76 25.92
CA PHE A 376 -2.67 1.14 25.84
C PHE A 376 -1.94 1.06 27.17
N SER A 377 -2.63 1.32 28.29
CA SER A 377 -2.03 1.25 29.63
C SER A 377 -1.46 -0.13 29.97
N LYS A 378 -1.96 -1.20 29.32
CA LYS A 378 -1.43 -2.57 29.44
C LYS A 378 -0.01 -2.72 28.88
N HIS A 379 0.37 -1.83 27.96
CA HIS A 379 1.64 -1.86 27.24
C HIS A 379 2.64 -0.79 27.74
N SER A 380 2.18 0.16 28.56
CA SER A 380 3.02 1.26 29.09
C SER A 380 4.07 0.83 30.13
N CYS A 381 4.07 -0.44 30.56
CA CYS A 381 5.05 -1.02 31.48
C CYS A 381 6.11 -1.89 30.79
N LEU A 382 6.12 -1.97 29.46
CA LEU A 382 7.07 -2.78 28.70
C LEU A 382 8.30 -2.01 28.26
#